data_AF-A0A8H8M6A9-F1
#
_entry.id   AF-A0A8H8M6A9-F1
#
_cell.length_a   1.000
_cell.length_b   1.000
_cell.length_c   1.000
_cell.angle_alpha   90.00
_cell.angle_beta   90.00
_cell.angle_gamma   90.00
#
_symmetry.space_group_name_H-M   'P 1'
#
loop_
_entity.id
_entity.type
_entity.pdbx_description
1 polymer ?
#
loop_
_entity_poly.entity_id
_entity_poly.type
_entity_poly.pdbx_seq_one_letter_code
_entity_poly.pdbx_strand_id
1 'polypeptide(L)'
;MTYNGVVLLLTGWQADEERVVRQYREILQSVEYKYPYGSLWLLNRAKLERMTFNPSKAIEILRDGLSAERPVKFRQADALLLFELSWTLLADRRYEEAAESFLKIKELNSWSHATYTFIAAGCYLSLAKEKPEFKAKARAALDLVPQLLDRKKIGGRDLPTEVFIQKKIDFYKRKQVRRAGPGTESDYIDSIFVSPAEAYPVVWNTHCRITTAIAQAHISNLVVLSPVISTASGSFTQEKTETTAELDTADEIAVRHLLLANVEGKWSGQVSKFELAVTDLREVPANASRDRWSQALKAATTHLDQAAARGGANVDLSSRLDSRIALLRDEIECKMQALGLK
;
A
#
# COMPACT_ATOMS: atom_id res chain seq x y z
N MET A 1 13.27 7.20 15.62
CA MET A 1 11.94 7.62 15.13
C MET A 1 11.80 7.48 13.62
N THR A 2 12.11 8.50 12.80
CA THR A 2 11.85 8.46 11.34
C THR A 2 12.47 7.24 10.67
N TYR A 3 13.71 6.89 11.01
CA TYR A 3 14.36 5.64 10.60
C TYR A 3 13.53 4.40 11.01
N ASN A 4 13.28 4.19 12.31
CA ASN A 4 12.46 3.09 12.84
C ASN A 4 11.09 2.99 12.13
N GLY A 5 10.40 4.11 11.92
CA GLY A 5 9.10 4.14 11.25
C GLY A 5 9.15 3.85 9.74
N VAL A 6 10.28 4.11 9.07
CA VAL A 6 10.53 3.71 7.69
C VAL A 6 10.90 2.23 7.60
N VAL A 7 11.72 1.72 8.52
CA VAL A 7 12.05 0.29 8.67
C VAL A 7 10.75 -0.51 8.89
N LEU A 8 9.96 -0.18 9.91
CA LEU A 8 8.68 -0.86 10.22
C LEU A 8 7.67 -0.81 9.07
N LEU A 9 7.73 0.23 8.21
CA LEU A 9 6.87 0.36 7.03
C LEU A 9 7.36 -0.44 5.81
N LEU A 10 8.67 -0.55 5.59
CA LEU A 10 9.25 -1.05 4.33
C LEU A 10 9.83 -2.47 4.44
N THR A 11 10.42 -2.81 5.58
CA THR A 11 10.95 -4.16 5.91
C THR A 11 10.19 -4.83 7.05
N GLY A 12 9.49 -4.08 7.91
CA GLY A 12 8.52 -4.61 8.87
C GLY A 12 9.11 -5.68 9.80
N TRP A 13 8.60 -6.90 9.68
CA TRP A 13 8.98 -8.04 10.52
C TRP A 13 10.39 -8.58 10.25
N GLN A 14 11.03 -8.14 9.16
CA GLN A 14 12.36 -8.63 8.74
C GLN A 14 13.50 -7.98 9.52
N ALA A 15 13.28 -6.76 9.99
CA ALA A 15 14.09 -6.19 11.06
C ALA A 15 13.77 -6.92 12.38
N ASP A 16 14.59 -6.73 13.40
CA ASP A 16 14.22 -7.08 14.77
C ASP A 16 13.08 -6.15 15.24
N GLU A 17 11.85 -6.50 14.86
CA GLU A 17 10.67 -5.65 15.02
C GLU A 17 10.42 -5.30 16.47
N GLU A 18 10.55 -6.26 17.38
CA GLU A 18 10.31 -6.03 18.81
C GLU A 18 11.31 -5.01 19.36
N ARG A 19 12.60 -5.14 19.02
CA ARG A 19 13.64 -4.15 19.35
C ARG A 19 13.36 -2.78 18.71
N VAL A 20 12.98 -2.74 17.44
CA VAL A 20 12.73 -1.48 16.70
C VAL A 20 11.50 -0.75 17.25
N VAL A 21 10.43 -1.47 17.59
CA VAL A 21 9.21 -0.97 18.26
C VAL A 21 9.54 -0.51 19.69
N ARG A 22 10.34 -1.27 20.45
CA ARG A 22 10.76 -0.93 21.81
C ARG A 22 11.57 0.38 21.82
N GLN A 23 12.63 0.47 21.02
CA GLN A 23 13.44 1.68 20.85
C GLN A 23 12.61 2.89 20.38
N TYR A 24 11.66 2.67 19.47
CA TYR A 24 10.80 3.75 18.96
C TYR A 24 9.86 4.28 20.06
N ARG A 25 9.32 3.39 20.90
CA ARG A 25 8.51 3.73 22.08
C ARG A 25 9.33 4.48 23.14
N GLU A 26 10.51 3.97 23.48
CA GLU A 26 11.44 4.59 24.44
C GLU A 26 11.82 6.03 24.02
N ILE A 27 12.19 6.22 22.74
CA ILE A 27 12.51 7.55 22.21
C ILE A 27 11.30 8.48 22.29
N LEU A 28 10.09 8.01 21.95
CA LEU A 28 8.87 8.82 22.05
C LEU A 28 8.56 9.24 23.50
N GLN A 29 8.59 8.30 24.44
CA GLN A 29 8.33 8.56 25.86
C GLN A 29 9.35 9.56 26.45
N SER A 30 10.62 9.51 26.02
CA SER A 30 11.67 10.41 26.51
C SER A 30 11.48 11.91 26.17
N VAL A 31 10.57 12.23 25.23
CA VAL A 31 10.33 13.59 24.72
C VAL A 31 8.85 14.02 24.75
N GLU A 32 7.92 13.09 24.94
CA GLU A 32 6.47 13.35 24.93
C GLU A 32 6.07 14.45 25.91
N TYR A 33 6.62 14.45 27.13
CA TYR A 33 6.34 15.48 28.14
C TYR A 33 6.82 16.89 27.76
N LYS A 34 7.80 17.01 26.85
CA LYS A 34 8.35 18.32 26.43
C LYS A 34 7.49 18.99 25.36
N TYR A 35 6.78 18.21 24.56
CA TYR A 35 6.08 18.68 23.35
C TYR A 35 4.75 17.95 23.07
N PRO A 36 3.83 17.82 24.05
CA PRO A 36 2.66 16.93 23.95
C PRO A 36 1.73 17.24 22.77
N TYR A 37 1.70 18.49 22.29
CA TYR A 37 0.87 18.96 21.17
C TYR A 37 1.61 19.13 19.84
N GLY A 38 2.90 18.80 19.76
CA GLY A 38 3.70 19.04 18.55
C GLY A 38 3.38 18.02 17.45
N SER A 39 3.08 18.51 16.25
CA SER A 39 2.59 17.70 15.11
C SER A 39 3.46 16.49 14.80
N LEU A 40 4.79 16.64 14.84
CA LEU A 40 5.72 15.54 14.56
C LEU A 40 5.69 14.44 15.64
N TRP A 41 5.39 14.77 16.89
CA TRP A 41 5.30 13.78 17.97
C TRP A 41 4.00 12.98 17.86
N LEU A 42 2.89 13.66 17.61
CA LEU A 42 1.58 13.05 17.34
C LEU A 42 1.63 12.13 16.11
N LEU A 43 2.31 12.57 15.04
CA LEU A 43 2.56 11.77 13.83
C LEU A 43 3.34 10.48 14.13
N ASN A 44 4.40 10.56 14.95
CA ASN A 44 5.21 9.39 15.28
C ASN A 44 4.50 8.46 16.29
N ARG A 45 3.71 9.00 17.24
CA ARG A 45 2.84 8.22 18.14
C ARG A 45 1.80 7.42 17.35
N ALA A 46 1.04 8.07 16.47
CA ALA A 46 0.05 7.38 15.62
C ALA A 46 0.69 6.34 14.70
N LYS A 47 1.88 6.61 14.17
CA LYS A 47 2.68 5.62 13.43
C LYS A 47 3.03 4.40 14.27
N LEU A 48 3.43 4.58 15.54
CA LEU A 48 3.73 3.46 16.42
C LEU A 48 2.48 2.58 16.63
N GLU A 49 1.33 3.18 16.97
CA GLU A 49 0.05 2.47 17.12
C GLU A 49 -0.34 1.70 15.85
N ARG A 50 -0.21 2.33 14.67
CA ARG A 50 -0.47 1.67 13.37
C ARG A 50 0.47 0.49 13.11
N MET A 51 1.76 0.61 13.44
CA MET A 51 2.70 -0.51 13.29
C MET A 51 2.44 -1.64 14.28
N THR A 52 1.86 -1.35 15.45
CA THR A 52 1.43 -2.35 16.44
C THR A 52 -0.05 -2.74 16.29
N PHE A 53 -0.59 -2.72 15.06
CA PHE A 53 -1.94 -3.20 14.70
C PHE A 53 -3.10 -2.50 15.44
N ASN A 54 -2.93 -1.25 15.86
CA ASN A 54 -3.95 -0.44 16.53
C ASN A 54 -4.41 0.77 15.66
N PRO A 55 -5.08 0.53 14.50
CA PRO A 55 -5.49 1.60 13.60
C PRO A 55 -6.47 2.56 14.26
N SER A 56 -7.38 2.08 15.12
CA SER A 56 -8.34 2.90 15.85
C SER A 56 -7.66 3.99 16.69
N LYS A 57 -6.63 3.64 17.47
CA LYS A 57 -5.89 4.62 18.30
C LYS A 57 -5.00 5.53 17.46
N ALA A 58 -4.44 5.02 16.35
CA ALA A 58 -3.73 5.86 15.39
C ALA A 58 -4.67 6.94 14.79
N ILE A 59 -5.88 6.56 14.39
CA ILE A 59 -6.90 7.47 13.85
C ILE A 59 -7.33 8.52 14.90
N GLU A 60 -7.51 8.11 16.16
CA GLU A 60 -7.82 9.02 17.28
C GLU A 60 -6.73 10.09 17.45
N ILE A 61 -5.47 9.67 17.65
CA ILE A 61 -4.32 10.57 17.84
C ILE A 61 -4.14 11.55 16.66
N LEU A 62 -4.43 11.10 15.43
CA LEU A 62 -4.33 11.94 14.24
C LEU A 62 -5.50 12.93 14.12
N ARG A 63 -6.70 12.59 14.60
CA ARG A 63 -7.87 13.51 14.65
C ARG A 63 -7.68 14.58 15.70
N ASP A 64 -7.29 14.21 16.91
CA ASP A 64 -6.94 15.16 17.98
C ASP A 64 -5.78 16.05 17.54
N GLY A 65 -4.80 15.45 16.87
CA GLY A 65 -3.70 16.16 16.23
C GLY A 65 -4.11 17.12 15.12
N LEU A 66 -5.29 16.99 14.52
CA LEU A 66 -5.83 17.90 13.51
C LEU A 66 -6.94 18.81 14.05
N SER A 67 -7.23 18.76 15.36
CA SER A 67 -8.29 19.53 16.00
C SER A 67 -8.10 21.04 15.86
N ALA A 68 -9.21 21.76 15.72
CA ALA A 68 -9.25 23.21 15.78
C ALA A 68 -8.76 23.76 17.14
N GLU A 69 -8.84 22.97 18.20
CA GLU A 69 -8.51 23.35 19.58
C GLU A 69 -7.05 23.11 19.95
N ARG A 70 -6.27 22.36 19.14
CA ARG A 70 -4.88 22.03 19.44
C ARG A 70 -4.03 23.31 19.52
N PRO A 71 -3.35 23.60 20.65
CA PRO A 71 -2.81 24.94 20.94
C PRO A 71 -1.58 25.33 20.10
N VAL A 72 -0.83 24.36 19.57
CA VAL A 72 0.29 24.58 18.65
C VAL A 72 -0.13 24.12 17.25
N LYS A 73 0.17 24.90 16.20
CA LYS A 73 -0.10 24.53 14.80
C LYS A 73 1.06 24.90 13.89
N PHE A 74 1.36 24.03 12.93
CA PHE A 74 2.41 24.20 11.94
C PHE A 74 2.00 23.49 10.64
N ARG A 75 1.39 24.26 9.71
CA ARG A 75 0.67 23.76 8.53
C ARG A 75 1.42 22.69 7.75
N GLN A 76 2.72 22.83 7.60
CA GLN A 76 3.60 21.90 6.87
C GLN A 76 3.70 20.51 7.55
N ALA A 77 3.74 20.45 8.88
CA ALA A 77 3.72 19.18 9.62
C ALA A 77 2.29 18.68 9.86
N ASP A 78 1.30 19.57 9.91
CA ASP A 78 -0.12 19.18 9.99
C ASP A 78 -0.61 18.55 8.66
N ALA A 79 -0.03 18.93 7.52
CA ALA A 79 -0.18 18.20 6.26
C ALA A 79 0.36 16.75 6.35
N LEU A 80 1.39 16.48 7.16
CA LEU A 80 1.89 15.12 7.39
C LEU A 80 0.97 14.30 8.30
N LEU A 81 0.29 14.93 9.27
CA LEU A 81 -0.77 14.29 10.06
C LEU A 81 -1.96 13.90 9.16
N LEU A 82 -2.42 14.80 8.29
CA LEU A 82 -3.52 14.50 7.36
C LEU A 82 -3.11 13.44 6.33
N PHE A 83 -1.86 13.42 5.88
CA PHE A 83 -1.31 12.35 5.05
C PHE A 83 -1.38 11.00 5.75
N GLU A 84 -0.84 10.89 6.96
CA GLU A 84 -0.89 9.63 7.72
C GLU A 84 -2.32 9.19 8.04
N LEU A 85 -3.22 10.15 8.34
CA LEU A 85 -4.63 9.87 8.60
C LEU A 85 -5.31 9.27 7.37
N SER A 86 -5.09 9.83 6.19
CA SER A 86 -5.70 9.35 4.94
C SER A 86 -5.25 7.92 4.62
N TRP A 87 -3.96 7.61 4.79
CA TRP A 87 -3.44 6.25 4.62
C TRP A 87 -3.90 5.28 5.71
N THR A 88 -4.08 5.73 6.95
CA THR A 88 -4.57 4.89 8.05
C THR A 88 -6.05 4.57 7.86
N LEU A 89 -6.89 5.55 7.51
CA LEU A 89 -8.30 5.34 7.16
C LEU A 89 -8.46 4.40 5.97
N LEU A 90 -7.59 4.52 4.96
CA LEU A 90 -7.59 3.61 3.81
C LEU A 90 -7.19 2.18 4.18
N ALA A 91 -6.14 2.02 5.00
CA ALA A 91 -5.72 0.73 5.55
C ALA A 91 -6.82 0.07 6.39
N ASP A 92 -7.65 0.87 7.08
CA ASP A 92 -8.78 0.44 7.91
C ASP A 92 -10.11 0.32 7.11
N ARG A 93 -10.06 0.40 5.76
CA ARG A 93 -11.21 0.40 4.84
C ARG A 93 -12.31 1.44 5.12
N ARG A 94 -11.98 2.52 5.84
CA ARG A 94 -12.88 3.65 6.13
C ARG A 94 -12.97 4.58 4.91
N TYR A 95 -13.43 4.02 3.79
CA TYR A 95 -13.29 4.58 2.45
C TYR A 95 -13.85 6.00 2.31
N GLU A 96 -14.99 6.31 2.93
CA GLU A 96 -15.63 7.63 2.81
C GLU A 96 -14.75 8.73 3.44
N GLU A 97 -14.41 8.55 4.72
CA GLU A 97 -13.51 9.43 5.46
C GLU A 97 -12.10 9.47 4.85
N ALA A 98 -11.61 8.35 4.29
CA ALA A 98 -10.33 8.30 3.57
C ALA A 98 -10.36 9.15 2.30
N ALA A 99 -11.43 9.07 1.50
CA ALA A 99 -11.59 9.84 0.27
C ALA A 99 -11.61 11.36 0.55
N GLU A 100 -12.41 11.78 1.54
CA GLU A 100 -12.48 13.17 1.99
C GLU A 100 -11.12 13.66 2.50
N SER A 101 -10.45 12.85 3.33
CA SER A 101 -9.13 13.17 3.87
C SER A 101 -8.07 13.30 2.75
N PHE A 102 -8.06 12.40 1.76
CA PHE A 102 -7.16 12.53 0.59
C PHE A 102 -7.46 13.76 -0.27
N LEU A 103 -8.72 14.09 -0.52
CA LEU A 103 -9.08 15.28 -1.28
C LEU A 103 -8.66 16.55 -0.52
N LYS A 104 -8.82 16.58 0.81
CA LYS A 104 -8.40 17.70 1.67
C LYS A 104 -6.88 17.93 1.70
N ILE A 105 -6.05 16.90 1.49
CA ILE A 105 -4.59 17.08 1.35
C ILE A 105 -4.23 18.07 0.22
N LYS A 106 -5.04 18.12 -0.84
CA LYS A 106 -4.82 19.01 -2.00
C LYS A 106 -4.85 20.50 -1.64
N GLU A 107 -5.48 20.87 -0.52
CA GLU A 107 -5.50 22.23 0.04
C GLU A 107 -4.23 22.57 0.85
N LEU A 108 -3.47 21.55 1.27
CA LEU A 108 -2.32 21.68 2.16
C LEU A 108 -0.98 21.45 1.46
N ASN A 109 -0.96 20.82 0.28
CA ASN A 109 0.25 20.62 -0.52
C ASN A 109 0.04 20.85 -2.03
N SER A 110 1.14 20.92 -2.78
CA SER A 110 1.18 21.21 -4.22
C SER A 110 1.62 20.01 -5.08
N TRP A 111 1.46 18.78 -4.58
CA TRP A 111 2.05 17.56 -5.17
C TRP A 111 1.06 16.40 -5.16
N SER A 112 1.17 15.49 -6.13
CA SER A 112 0.39 14.23 -6.16
C SER A 112 -1.14 14.41 -6.16
N HIS A 113 -1.65 15.54 -6.67
CA HIS A 113 -3.09 15.83 -6.73
C HIS A 113 -3.86 14.82 -7.58
N ALA A 114 -3.29 14.35 -8.69
CA ALA A 114 -3.81 13.22 -9.46
C ALA A 114 -3.89 11.94 -8.59
N THR A 115 -2.83 11.60 -7.87
CA THR A 115 -2.77 10.42 -6.99
C THR A 115 -3.84 10.44 -5.92
N TYR A 116 -3.99 11.54 -5.17
CA TYR A 116 -5.01 11.63 -4.11
C TYR A 116 -6.43 11.56 -4.68
N THR A 117 -6.68 12.17 -5.84
CA THR A 117 -7.98 12.12 -6.51
C THR A 117 -8.29 10.72 -7.07
N PHE A 118 -7.28 10.02 -7.60
CA PHE A 118 -7.40 8.64 -8.08
C PHE A 118 -7.64 7.63 -6.96
N ILE A 119 -7.01 7.80 -5.80
CA ILE A 119 -7.29 7.00 -4.59
C ILE A 119 -8.71 7.28 -4.08
N ALA A 120 -9.10 8.56 -3.96
CA ALA A 120 -10.45 8.94 -3.53
C ALA A 120 -11.55 8.40 -4.47
N ALA A 121 -11.31 8.39 -5.78
CA ALA A 121 -12.18 7.74 -6.75
C ALA A 121 -12.32 6.23 -6.49
N GLY A 122 -11.21 5.54 -6.18
CA GLY A 122 -11.23 4.14 -5.77
C GLY A 122 -12.01 3.89 -4.48
N CYS A 123 -11.90 4.77 -3.49
CA CYS A 123 -12.70 4.69 -2.27
C CYS A 123 -14.20 4.80 -2.58
N TYR A 124 -14.59 5.75 -3.43
CA TYR A 124 -15.97 5.90 -3.88
C TYR A 124 -16.46 4.70 -4.73
N LEU A 125 -15.59 4.05 -5.51
CA LEU A 125 -15.90 2.79 -6.19
C LEU A 125 -16.13 1.63 -5.21
N SER A 126 -15.31 1.52 -4.16
CA SER A 126 -15.48 0.49 -3.13
C SER A 126 -16.80 0.66 -2.38
N LEU A 127 -17.20 1.91 -2.09
CA LEU A 127 -18.51 2.24 -1.51
C LEU A 127 -19.67 1.98 -2.48
N ALA A 128 -19.48 2.22 -3.78
CA ALA A 128 -20.51 2.04 -4.80
C ALA A 128 -21.03 0.59 -4.96
N LYS A 129 -20.33 -0.40 -4.39
CA LYS A 129 -20.80 -1.79 -4.29
C LYS A 129 -22.04 -1.94 -3.37
N GLU A 130 -22.12 -1.12 -2.32
CA GLU A 130 -23.22 -1.13 -1.32
C GLU A 130 -24.11 0.11 -1.41
N LYS A 131 -23.54 1.24 -1.84
CA LYS A 131 -24.15 2.58 -1.91
C LYS A 131 -24.02 3.17 -3.33
N PRO A 132 -24.88 2.78 -4.30
CA PRO A 132 -24.71 3.11 -5.72
C PRO A 132 -24.54 4.61 -6.04
N GLU A 133 -25.06 5.51 -5.20
CA GLU A 133 -24.92 6.96 -5.34
C GLU A 133 -23.45 7.44 -5.34
N PHE A 134 -22.54 6.68 -4.73
CA PHE A 134 -21.09 6.99 -4.74
C PHE A 134 -20.46 6.79 -6.12
N LYS A 135 -21.10 6.05 -7.03
CA LYS A 135 -20.62 5.87 -8.41
C LYS A 135 -20.52 7.21 -9.17
N ALA A 136 -21.40 8.16 -8.86
CA ALA A 136 -21.32 9.52 -9.41
C ALA A 136 -20.10 10.31 -8.85
N LYS A 137 -19.85 10.23 -7.54
CA LYS A 137 -18.64 10.81 -6.90
C LYS A 137 -17.36 10.19 -7.49
N ALA A 138 -17.35 8.88 -7.70
CA ALA A 138 -16.23 8.15 -8.31
C ALA A 138 -15.95 8.62 -9.74
N ARG A 139 -16.98 8.73 -10.59
CA ARG A 139 -16.86 9.23 -11.98
C ARG A 139 -16.29 10.64 -12.03
N ALA A 140 -16.89 11.57 -11.28
CA ALA A 140 -16.43 12.96 -11.24
C ALA A 140 -14.98 13.09 -10.75
N ALA A 141 -14.55 12.23 -9.83
CA ALA A 141 -13.16 12.17 -9.40
C ALA A 141 -12.23 11.61 -10.49
N LEU A 142 -12.59 10.51 -11.17
CA LEU A 142 -11.79 9.93 -12.26
C LEU A 142 -11.65 10.88 -13.46
N ASP A 143 -12.72 11.54 -13.88
CA ASP A 143 -12.72 12.44 -15.04
C ASP A 143 -11.96 13.75 -14.78
N LEU A 144 -11.73 14.09 -13.50
CA LEU A 144 -10.83 15.15 -13.07
C LEU A 144 -9.34 14.71 -13.08
N VAL A 145 -9.02 13.43 -12.89
CA VAL A 145 -7.62 12.96 -12.78
C VAL A 145 -6.75 13.36 -14.00
N PRO A 146 -7.17 13.21 -15.27
CA PRO A 146 -6.37 13.65 -16.42
C PRO A 146 -6.00 15.13 -16.42
N GLN A 147 -6.82 15.98 -15.79
CA GLN A 147 -6.59 17.42 -15.65
C GLN A 147 -5.60 17.73 -14.51
N LEU A 148 -5.42 16.80 -13.58
CA LEU A 148 -4.52 16.88 -12.43
C LEU A 148 -3.18 16.16 -12.64
N LEU A 149 -2.95 15.55 -13.81
CA LEU A 149 -1.65 15.00 -14.24
C LEU A 149 -0.70 16.15 -14.62
N ASP A 150 -0.34 16.90 -13.59
CA ASP A 150 0.55 18.06 -13.63
C ASP A 150 1.96 17.61 -13.98
N ARG A 151 2.48 18.04 -15.14
CA ARG A 151 3.73 17.56 -15.77
C ARG A 151 5.02 18.03 -15.04
N LYS A 152 5.00 18.05 -13.71
CA LYS A 152 6.13 18.28 -12.82
C LYS A 152 7.17 17.18 -12.99
N LYS A 153 8.31 17.54 -13.57
CA LYS A 153 9.40 16.60 -13.84
C LYS A 153 10.42 16.58 -12.71
N ILE A 154 10.77 15.38 -12.23
CA ILE A 154 11.91 15.17 -11.35
C ILE A 154 13.10 14.73 -12.21
N GLY A 155 14.15 15.55 -12.27
CA GLY A 155 15.32 15.26 -13.11
C GLY A 155 15.00 15.07 -14.60
N GLY A 156 14.06 15.86 -15.14
CA GLY A 156 13.62 15.80 -16.54
C GLY A 156 12.66 14.65 -16.89
N ARG A 157 12.42 13.71 -15.97
CA ARG A 157 11.48 12.58 -16.13
C ARG A 157 10.15 12.85 -15.43
N ASP A 158 9.08 12.34 -16.02
CA ASP A 158 7.72 12.43 -15.47
C ASP A 158 7.59 11.61 -14.17
N LEU A 159 6.64 11.97 -13.30
CA LEU A 159 6.43 11.29 -12.02
C LEU A 159 5.96 9.84 -12.23
N PRO A 160 6.68 8.79 -11.75
CA PRO A 160 6.31 7.39 -11.99
C PRO A 160 4.91 7.03 -11.48
N THR A 161 4.43 7.72 -10.44
CA THR A 161 3.07 7.57 -9.92
C THR A 161 2.00 8.05 -10.90
N GLU A 162 2.28 9.10 -11.67
CA GLU A 162 1.35 9.72 -12.61
C GLU A 162 1.37 9.01 -13.96
N VAL A 163 2.56 8.56 -14.40
CA VAL A 163 2.71 7.62 -15.53
C VAL A 163 1.90 6.33 -15.29
N PHE A 164 1.97 5.77 -14.08
CA PHE A 164 1.15 4.61 -13.69
C PHE A 164 -0.36 4.90 -13.74
N ILE A 165 -0.79 6.06 -13.22
CA ILE A 165 -2.21 6.46 -13.20
C ILE A 165 -2.76 6.64 -14.62
N GLN A 166 -2.01 7.34 -15.49
CA GLN A 166 -2.38 7.50 -16.90
C GLN A 166 -2.50 6.13 -17.60
N LYS A 167 -1.49 5.26 -17.46
CA LYS A 167 -1.50 3.89 -17.99
C LYS A 167 -2.71 3.08 -17.49
N LYS A 168 -3.13 3.25 -16.23
CA LYS A 168 -4.33 2.60 -15.67
C LYS A 168 -5.63 3.17 -16.24
N ILE A 169 -5.77 4.49 -16.40
CA ILE A 169 -6.94 5.09 -17.08
C ILE A 169 -7.05 4.57 -18.51
N ASP A 170 -5.95 4.56 -19.27
CA ASP A 170 -5.94 4.05 -20.65
C ASP A 170 -6.18 2.53 -20.72
N PHE A 171 -5.77 1.79 -19.70
CA PHE A 171 -6.13 0.37 -19.55
C PHE A 171 -7.64 0.19 -19.35
N TYR A 172 -8.25 0.93 -18.42
CA TYR A 172 -9.70 0.85 -18.15
C TYR A 172 -10.53 1.24 -19.39
N LYS A 173 -10.13 2.30 -20.10
CA LYS A 173 -10.78 2.72 -21.37
C LYS A 173 -10.72 1.63 -22.44
N ARG A 174 -9.53 1.05 -22.68
CA ARG A 174 -9.37 -0.07 -23.63
C ARG A 174 -10.13 -1.32 -23.19
N LYS A 175 -10.31 -1.55 -21.88
CA LYS A 175 -11.11 -2.66 -21.34
C LYS A 175 -12.60 -2.48 -21.57
N GLN A 176 -13.11 -1.26 -21.36
CA GLN A 176 -14.49 -0.92 -21.67
C GLN A 176 -14.80 -1.14 -23.15
N VAL A 177 -13.89 -0.75 -24.06
CA VAL A 177 -14.03 -1.03 -25.50
C VAL A 177 -14.05 -2.53 -25.81
N ARG A 178 -13.27 -3.36 -25.11
CA ARG A 178 -13.33 -4.84 -25.26
C ARG A 178 -14.66 -5.43 -24.75
N ARG A 179 -15.27 -4.85 -23.71
CA ARG A 179 -16.47 -5.38 -23.04
C ARG A 179 -17.79 -4.86 -23.61
N ALA A 180 -17.82 -3.60 -24.07
CA ALA A 180 -19.04 -2.88 -24.48
C ALA A 180 -18.98 -2.32 -25.92
N GLY A 181 -17.81 -2.36 -26.58
CA GLY A 181 -17.61 -1.93 -27.97
C GLY A 181 -16.96 -0.55 -28.14
N PRO A 182 -16.54 -0.18 -29.35
CA PRO A 182 -15.96 1.15 -29.62
C PRO A 182 -16.94 2.28 -29.35
N GLY A 183 -16.44 3.44 -28.90
CA GLY A 183 -17.28 4.61 -28.59
C GLY A 183 -17.83 4.64 -27.15
N THR A 184 -17.59 3.60 -26.35
CA THR A 184 -17.97 3.54 -24.93
C THR A 184 -16.84 3.95 -23.98
N GLU A 185 -15.74 4.55 -24.48
CA GLU A 185 -14.53 4.84 -23.70
C GLU A 185 -14.78 5.74 -22.49
N SER A 186 -15.84 6.56 -22.51
CA SER A 186 -16.32 7.42 -21.42
C SER A 186 -16.82 6.66 -20.21
N ASP A 187 -17.24 5.42 -20.38
CA ASP A 187 -17.94 4.62 -19.36
C ASP A 187 -17.03 3.57 -18.73
N TYR A 188 -15.71 3.77 -18.87
CA TYR A 188 -14.63 2.95 -18.34
C TYR A 188 -14.71 2.63 -16.84
N ILE A 189 -15.44 3.45 -16.08
CA ILE A 189 -15.78 3.20 -14.67
C ILE A 189 -16.50 1.85 -14.47
N ASP A 190 -17.30 1.40 -15.44
CA ASP A 190 -18.06 0.14 -15.40
C ASP A 190 -17.18 -1.10 -15.66
N SER A 191 -15.92 -0.90 -16.05
CA SER A 191 -14.90 -1.94 -16.22
C SER A 191 -13.88 -2.02 -15.08
N ILE A 192 -14.08 -1.26 -13.97
CA ILE A 192 -13.13 -1.20 -12.84
C ILE A 192 -13.54 -2.17 -11.72
N PHE A 193 -13.24 -3.46 -11.92
CA PHE A 193 -13.58 -4.53 -10.96
C PHE A 193 -12.65 -4.57 -9.73
N VAL A 194 -11.34 -4.36 -9.93
CA VAL A 194 -10.38 -4.14 -8.84
C VAL A 194 -10.24 -2.63 -8.61
N SER A 195 -10.64 -2.17 -7.43
CA SER A 195 -10.63 -0.75 -7.09
C SER A 195 -9.20 -0.17 -7.06
N PRO A 196 -8.98 1.06 -7.56
CA PRO A 196 -7.76 1.83 -7.32
C PRO A 196 -7.37 1.92 -5.83
N ALA A 197 -8.35 1.94 -4.93
CA ALA A 197 -8.15 1.98 -3.48
C ALA A 197 -7.73 0.63 -2.86
N GLU A 198 -7.73 -0.46 -3.63
CA GLU A 198 -7.10 -1.73 -3.24
C GLU A 198 -5.78 -1.93 -4.00
N ALA A 199 -5.77 -1.72 -5.32
CA ALA A 199 -4.58 -1.96 -6.15
C ALA A 199 -3.41 -0.99 -5.89
N TYR A 200 -3.68 0.31 -5.69
CA TYR A 200 -2.62 1.31 -5.54
C TYR A 200 -1.87 1.25 -4.18
N PRO A 201 -2.54 1.01 -3.03
CA PRO A 201 -1.87 0.97 -1.72
C PRO A 201 -0.85 -0.16 -1.52
N VAL A 202 -0.85 -1.21 -2.37
CA VAL A 202 0.22 -2.23 -2.42
C VAL A 202 1.59 -1.58 -2.66
N VAL A 203 1.67 -0.58 -3.53
CA VAL A 203 2.90 0.18 -3.85
C VAL A 203 3.49 0.85 -2.60
N TRP A 204 2.63 1.18 -1.64
CA TRP A 204 2.94 1.89 -0.40
C TRP A 204 3.01 0.95 0.82
N ASN A 205 3.01 -0.37 0.59
CA ASN A 205 2.97 -1.43 1.59
C ASN A 205 1.84 -1.26 2.62
N THR A 206 0.70 -0.69 2.23
CA THR A 206 -0.35 -0.26 3.17
C THR A 206 -1.03 -1.46 3.86
N HIS A 207 -1.08 -2.61 3.19
CA HIS A 207 -1.73 -3.83 3.71
C HIS A 207 -0.93 -4.56 4.81
N CYS A 208 0.35 -4.24 5.04
CA CYS A 208 1.19 -5.04 5.95
C CYS A 208 0.86 -4.91 7.45
N ARG A 209 -0.04 -3.98 7.83
CA ARG A 209 -0.45 -3.70 9.22
C ARG A 209 -1.98 -3.61 9.40
N ILE A 210 -2.75 -4.27 8.53
CA ILE A 210 -4.21 -4.36 8.66
C ILE A 210 -4.60 -5.45 9.67
N THR A 211 -5.80 -5.34 10.24
CA THR A 211 -6.35 -6.37 11.14
C THR A 211 -6.87 -7.57 10.35
N THR A 212 -7.03 -8.73 11.00
CA THR A 212 -7.53 -9.96 10.36
C THR A 212 -8.91 -9.77 9.73
N ALA A 213 -9.80 -8.99 10.34
CA ALA A 213 -11.13 -8.70 9.80
C ALA A 213 -11.07 -7.87 8.50
N ILE A 214 -10.17 -6.88 8.46
CA ILE A 214 -9.93 -6.07 7.26
C ILE A 214 -9.29 -6.91 6.15
N ALA A 215 -8.34 -7.79 6.51
CA ALA A 215 -7.74 -8.74 5.58
C ALA A 215 -8.79 -9.68 4.97
N GLN A 216 -9.64 -10.31 5.79
CA GLN A 216 -10.75 -11.14 5.34
C GLN A 216 -11.68 -10.38 4.38
N ALA A 217 -12.05 -9.14 4.71
CA ALA A 217 -12.91 -8.31 3.85
C ALA A 217 -12.27 -7.98 2.49
N HIS A 218 -10.94 -7.85 2.39
CA HIS A 218 -10.24 -7.72 1.11
C HIS A 218 -10.20 -9.05 0.33
N ILE A 219 -9.96 -10.18 1.01
CA ILE A 219 -10.02 -11.50 0.37
C ILE A 219 -11.42 -11.73 -0.23
N SER A 220 -12.49 -11.49 0.53
CA SER A 220 -13.87 -11.60 0.06
C SER A 220 -14.19 -10.69 -1.14
N ASN A 221 -13.62 -9.48 -1.21
CA ASN A 221 -13.75 -8.58 -2.36
C ASN A 221 -13.11 -9.12 -3.66
N LEU A 222 -12.15 -10.03 -3.55
CA LEU A 222 -11.23 -10.42 -4.64
C LEU A 222 -11.44 -11.85 -5.14
N VAL A 223 -11.74 -12.80 -4.25
CA VAL A 223 -11.94 -14.22 -4.64
C VAL A 223 -13.20 -14.44 -5.48
N VAL A 224 -14.22 -13.59 -5.29
CA VAL A 224 -15.50 -13.65 -6.01
C VAL A 224 -15.41 -13.19 -7.47
N LEU A 225 -14.35 -12.46 -7.83
CA LEU A 225 -14.16 -11.95 -9.19
C LEU A 225 -13.90 -13.10 -10.17
N SER A 226 -14.47 -13.02 -11.36
CA SER A 226 -14.23 -13.97 -12.44
C SER A 226 -12.91 -13.67 -13.19
N PRO A 227 -12.13 -14.70 -13.60
CA PRO A 227 -12.35 -16.13 -13.37
C PRO A 227 -12.11 -16.53 -11.91
N VAL A 228 -12.99 -17.35 -11.34
CA VAL A 228 -13.00 -17.72 -9.91
C VAL A 228 -11.72 -18.48 -9.53
N ILE A 229 -11.20 -18.24 -8.31
CA ILE A 229 -10.03 -18.95 -7.77
C ILE A 229 -10.49 -20.07 -6.82
N SER A 230 -10.12 -21.31 -7.13
CA SER A 230 -10.22 -22.41 -6.16
C SER A 230 -9.13 -22.28 -5.09
N THR A 231 -9.48 -21.74 -3.92
CA THR A 231 -8.63 -21.78 -2.73
C THR A 231 -8.54 -23.21 -2.19
N ALA A 232 -7.39 -23.60 -1.63
CA ALA A 232 -7.12 -24.98 -1.16
C ALA A 232 -7.91 -25.41 0.10
N SER A 233 -8.94 -24.65 0.50
CA SER A 233 -9.84 -24.95 1.60
C SER A 233 -11.28 -24.64 1.18
N GLY A 234 -12.13 -25.68 1.12
CA GLY A 234 -13.59 -25.55 1.18
C GLY A 234 -14.33 -24.95 -0.04
N SER A 235 -14.35 -25.67 -1.17
CA SER A 235 -15.46 -25.73 -2.15
C SER A 235 -16.26 -24.45 -2.48
N PHE A 236 -16.01 -23.87 -3.66
CA PHE A 236 -17.03 -23.14 -4.42
C PHE A 236 -17.07 -23.60 -5.88
N THR A 237 -18.08 -24.39 -6.24
CA THR A 237 -18.34 -24.82 -7.62
C THR A 237 -19.51 -24.05 -8.23
N GLN A 238 -19.20 -23.12 -9.13
CA GLN A 238 -20.01 -22.91 -10.33
C GLN A 238 -19.14 -22.30 -11.43
N GLU A 239 -18.96 -23.05 -12.52
CA GLU A 239 -18.39 -22.51 -13.76
C GLU A 239 -19.41 -21.58 -14.41
N LYS A 240 -19.43 -20.32 -13.97
CA LYS A 240 -20.24 -19.29 -14.59
C LYS A 240 -19.59 -18.93 -15.93
N THR A 241 -20.12 -19.49 -17.02
CA THR A 241 -19.65 -19.27 -18.40
C THR A 241 -20.04 -17.88 -18.91
N GLU A 242 -19.69 -16.83 -18.18
CA GLU A 242 -19.91 -15.45 -18.58
C GLU A 242 -18.98 -15.08 -19.74
N THR A 243 -19.56 -14.61 -20.84
CA THR A 243 -18.87 -14.37 -22.12
C THR A 243 -17.84 -13.24 -22.08
N THR A 244 -17.77 -12.47 -20.98
CA THR A 244 -16.64 -11.57 -20.67
C THR A 244 -16.31 -11.62 -19.17
N ALA A 245 -15.28 -12.38 -18.80
CA ALA A 245 -14.79 -12.43 -17.41
C ALA A 245 -14.40 -11.04 -16.89
N GLU A 246 -14.65 -10.78 -15.61
CA GLU A 246 -14.39 -9.49 -14.95
C GLU A 246 -12.91 -9.13 -14.97
N LEU A 247 -12.00 -10.10 -14.88
CA LEU A 247 -10.56 -9.92 -15.04
C LEU A 247 -10.10 -10.61 -16.32
N ASP A 248 -10.18 -9.88 -17.44
CA ASP A 248 -9.97 -10.38 -18.81
C ASP A 248 -8.52 -10.32 -19.28
N THR A 249 -7.57 -10.00 -18.39
CA THR A 249 -6.15 -9.85 -18.71
C THR A 249 -5.23 -10.50 -17.70
N ALA A 250 -4.09 -11.01 -18.16
CA ALA A 250 -3.05 -11.61 -17.31
C ALA A 250 -2.55 -10.63 -16.23
N ASP A 251 -2.44 -9.33 -16.56
CA ASP A 251 -2.04 -8.28 -15.61
C ASP A 251 -3.04 -8.09 -14.47
N GLU A 252 -4.35 -8.17 -14.73
CA GLU A 252 -5.36 -8.06 -13.69
C GLU A 252 -5.48 -9.32 -12.84
N ILE A 253 -5.36 -10.49 -13.46
CA ILE A 253 -5.26 -11.76 -12.75
C ILE A 253 -4.03 -11.73 -11.83
N ALA A 254 -2.87 -11.27 -12.33
CA ALA A 254 -1.66 -11.09 -11.54
C ALA A 254 -1.81 -10.03 -10.43
N VAL A 255 -2.51 -8.91 -10.68
CA VAL A 255 -2.81 -7.89 -9.65
C VAL A 255 -3.74 -8.44 -8.57
N ARG A 256 -4.77 -9.22 -8.92
CA ARG A 256 -5.62 -9.90 -7.94
C ARG A 256 -4.81 -10.90 -7.12
N HIS A 257 -3.99 -11.73 -7.75
CA HIS A 257 -3.11 -12.64 -7.02
C HIS A 257 -2.12 -11.88 -6.14
N LEU A 258 -1.58 -10.72 -6.58
CA LEU A 258 -0.75 -9.85 -5.76
C LEU A 258 -1.51 -9.23 -4.58
N LEU A 259 -2.80 -8.93 -4.72
CA LEU A 259 -3.61 -8.39 -3.64
C LEU A 259 -3.93 -9.45 -2.58
N LEU A 260 -4.47 -10.60 -3.00
CA LEU A 260 -4.62 -11.78 -2.15
C LEU A 260 -3.28 -12.12 -1.48
N ALA A 261 -2.17 -12.08 -2.23
CA ALA A 261 -0.82 -12.29 -1.71
C ALA A 261 -0.35 -11.27 -0.67
N ASN A 262 -0.67 -9.98 -0.79
CA ASN A 262 -0.28 -8.99 0.23
C ASN A 262 -1.16 -9.09 1.50
N VAL A 263 -2.33 -9.69 1.38
CA VAL A 263 -3.31 -9.85 2.46
C VAL A 263 -3.15 -11.20 3.19
N GLU A 264 -2.72 -12.26 2.49
CA GLU A 264 -2.44 -13.61 3.04
C GLU A 264 -0.94 -13.89 3.23
N GLY A 265 -0.06 -13.26 2.44
CA GLY A 265 1.40 -13.24 2.63
C GLY A 265 2.30 -13.77 1.49
N LYS A 266 1.79 -14.41 0.42
CA LYS A 266 2.58 -14.95 -0.74
C LYS A 266 1.67 -14.98 -2.00
N TRP A 267 2.04 -14.64 -3.26
CA TRP A 267 3.29 -14.18 -3.91
C TRP A 267 2.99 -13.50 -5.30
N SER A 268 3.75 -12.49 -5.81
CA SER A 268 3.69 -12.08 -7.28
C SER A 268 4.91 -11.35 -7.92
N GLY A 269 5.47 -11.89 -9.02
CA GLY A 269 6.34 -11.19 -10.00
C GLY A 269 7.77 -10.81 -9.57
N GLN A 270 7.99 -9.51 -9.34
CA GLN A 270 9.25 -8.93 -8.80
C GLN A 270 9.13 -8.65 -7.30
N VAL A 271 7.97 -8.10 -6.90
CA VAL A 271 7.54 -8.05 -5.50
C VAL A 271 7.66 -9.44 -4.89
N SER A 272 7.25 -10.50 -5.59
CA SER A 272 7.60 -11.91 -5.30
C SER A 272 9.04 -12.13 -4.86
N LYS A 273 10.02 -11.73 -5.68
CA LYS A 273 11.42 -12.08 -5.40
C LYS A 273 11.96 -11.31 -4.21
N PHE A 274 11.42 -10.12 -3.93
CA PHE A 274 11.52 -9.49 -2.62
C PHE A 274 10.77 -10.32 -1.54
N GLU A 275 9.46 -10.54 -1.64
CA GLU A 275 8.62 -11.25 -0.66
C GLU A 275 9.01 -12.75 -0.41
N LEU A 276 9.83 -13.37 -1.26
CA LEU A 276 10.46 -14.68 -0.99
C LEU A 276 11.76 -14.49 -0.18
N ALA A 277 12.61 -13.54 -0.55
CA ALA A 277 13.77 -13.15 0.27
C ALA A 277 13.39 -12.65 1.66
N VAL A 278 12.20 -12.06 1.74
CA VAL A 278 11.45 -11.81 2.95
C VAL A 278 11.12 -13.17 3.58
N THR A 279 10.20 -13.95 3.01
CA THR A 279 9.73 -15.26 3.54
C THR A 279 10.83 -16.20 4.07
N ASP A 280 11.95 -16.36 3.39
CA ASP A 280 13.07 -17.23 3.81
C ASP A 280 13.57 -16.88 5.22
N LEU A 281 13.53 -15.60 5.58
CA LEU A 281 13.91 -15.08 6.89
C LEU A 281 12.79 -15.25 7.95
N ARG A 282 11.53 -15.47 7.54
CA ARG A 282 10.38 -15.73 8.45
C ARG A 282 10.45 -17.12 9.04
N GLU A 283 10.84 -18.08 8.20
CA GLU A 283 10.79 -19.52 8.47
C GLU A 283 12.05 -20.00 9.23
N VAL A 284 12.73 -19.05 9.89
CA VAL A 284 13.84 -19.25 10.81
C VAL A 284 13.47 -18.65 12.18
N PRO A 285 13.21 -19.49 13.20
CA PRO A 285 12.98 -19.03 14.56
C PRO A 285 14.11 -18.14 15.10
N ALA A 286 13.78 -17.18 15.97
CA ALA A 286 14.74 -16.25 16.56
C ALA A 286 15.94 -16.95 17.25
N ASN A 287 15.68 -18.14 17.81
CA ASN A 287 16.65 -19.01 18.50
C ASN A 287 17.25 -20.14 17.63
N ALA A 288 17.06 -20.10 16.30
CA ALA A 288 17.59 -21.13 15.40
C ALA A 288 19.13 -21.11 15.30
N SER A 289 19.72 -22.22 14.85
CA SER A 289 21.17 -22.37 14.73
C SER A 289 21.77 -21.39 13.70
N ARG A 290 23.06 -21.07 13.90
CA ARG A 290 23.86 -20.23 13.00
C ARG A 290 23.84 -20.73 11.55
N ASP A 291 23.84 -22.04 11.35
CA ASP A 291 23.79 -22.65 10.02
C ASP A 291 22.42 -22.50 9.35
N ARG A 292 21.32 -22.61 10.11
CA ARG A 292 19.96 -22.37 9.60
C ARG A 292 19.77 -20.92 9.20
N TRP A 293 20.27 -19.97 10.01
CA TRP A 293 20.33 -18.55 9.63
C TRP A 293 21.20 -18.33 8.38
N SER A 294 22.39 -18.91 8.32
CA SER A 294 23.31 -18.78 7.17
C SER A 294 22.68 -19.25 5.85
N GLN A 295 21.98 -20.39 5.87
CA GLN A 295 21.22 -20.89 4.72
C GLN A 295 20.13 -19.91 4.27
N ALA A 296 19.32 -19.41 5.19
CA ALA A 296 18.23 -18.47 4.88
C ALA A 296 18.74 -17.11 4.38
N LEU A 297 19.79 -16.55 4.99
CA LEU A 297 20.41 -15.29 4.56
C LEU A 297 20.98 -15.42 3.13
N LYS A 298 21.53 -16.58 2.77
CA LYS A 298 22.02 -16.87 1.41
C LYS A 298 20.88 -17.04 0.38
N ALA A 299 19.80 -17.73 0.76
CA ALA A 299 18.60 -17.85 -0.08
C ALA A 299 17.96 -16.47 -0.32
N ALA A 300 17.79 -15.69 0.74
CA ALA A 300 17.26 -14.34 0.69
C ALA A 300 18.10 -13.41 -0.20
N THR A 301 19.43 -13.42 -0.05
CA THR A 301 20.32 -12.65 -0.94
C THR A 301 20.11 -13.03 -2.41
N THR A 302 20.08 -14.33 -2.70
CA THR A 302 19.84 -14.86 -4.06
C THR A 302 18.48 -14.41 -4.63
N HIS A 303 17.45 -14.30 -3.78
CA HIS A 303 16.13 -13.83 -4.18
C HIS A 303 16.05 -12.30 -4.32
N LEU A 304 16.78 -11.52 -3.52
CA LEU A 304 16.94 -10.07 -3.74
C LEU A 304 17.65 -9.76 -5.06
N ASP A 305 18.70 -10.51 -5.41
CA ASP A 305 19.41 -10.36 -6.67
C ASP A 305 18.49 -10.67 -7.86
N GLN A 306 17.64 -11.70 -7.73
CA GLN A 306 16.60 -12.03 -8.71
C GLN A 306 15.44 -11.02 -8.77
N ALA A 307 15.23 -10.21 -7.73
CA ALA A 307 14.29 -9.08 -7.76
C ALA A 307 14.93 -7.89 -8.50
N ALA A 308 16.14 -7.49 -8.09
CA ALA A 308 16.88 -6.37 -8.67
C ALA A 308 17.19 -6.58 -10.17
N ALA A 309 17.61 -7.78 -10.57
CA ALA A 309 17.90 -8.11 -11.98
C ALA A 309 16.68 -8.05 -12.91
N ARG A 310 15.45 -7.96 -12.36
CA ARG A 310 14.22 -7.75 -13.13
C ARG A 310 13.81 -6.27 -13.19
N GLY A 311 14.43 -5.40 -12.39
CA GLY A 311 14.18 -3.95 -12.31
C GLY A 311 14.74 -3.18 -13.50
N GLY A 312 14.17 -3.37 -14.69
CA GLY A 312 14.50 -2.56 -15.87
C GLY A 312 13.99 -1.12 -15.77
N ALA A 313 14.67 -0.19 -16.44
CA ALA A 313 14.37 1.26 -16.39
C ALA A 313 12.95 1.68 -16.87
N ASN A 314 12.20 0.75 -17.48
CA ASN A 314 10.83 0.95 -17.97
C ASN A 314 9.75 0.34 -17.06
N VAL A 315 10.12 -0.28 -15.93
CA VAL A 315 9.16 -0.83 -14.95
C VAL A 315 8.65 0.31 -14.07
N ASP A 316 7.35 0.60 -14.13
CA ASP A 316 6.74 1.65 -13.31
C ASP A 316 7.00 1.39 -11.82
N LEU A 317 7.33 2.46 -11.09
CA LEU A 317 7.54 2.47 -9.64
C LEU A 317 8.76 1.67 -9.12
N SER A 318 9.62 1.13 -10.00
CA SER A 318 10.85 0.38 -9.67
C SER A 318 11.64 0.93 -8.46
N SER A 319 11.95 2.23 -8.47
CA SER A 319 12.65 2.94 -7.39
C SER A 319 12.13 2.70 -5.95
N ARG A 320 10.85 2.36 -5.78
CA ARG A 320 10.24 2.02 -4.47
C ARG A 320 10.57 0.58 -4.07
N LEU A 321 10.59 -0.36 -5.02
CA LEU A 321 11.06 -1.72 -4.80
C LEU A 321 12.59 -1.72 -4.55
N ASP A 322 13.35 -0.94 -5.32
CA ASP A 322 14.80 -0.78 -5.15
C ASP A 322 15.14 -0.28 -3.74
N SER A 323 14.36 0.68 -3.22
CA SER A 323 14.47 1.19 -1.85
C SER A 323 14.19 0.11 -0.78
N ARG A 324 13.22 -0.79 -1.02
CA ARG A 324 12.96 -1.94 -0.12
C ARG A 324 14.09 -2.97 -0.19
N ILE A 325 14.58 -3.27 -1.40
CA ILE A 325 15.72 -4.19 -1.63
C ILE A 325 16.97 -3.70 -0.90
N ALA A 326 17.28 -2.40 -0.95
CA ALA A 326 18.41 -1.80 -0.23
C ALA A 326 18.27 -1.98 1.30
N LEU A 327 17.15 -1.53 1.88
CA LEU A 327 16.91 -1.64 3.33
C LEU A 327 16.91 -3.09 3.85
N LEU A 328 16.50 -4.07 3.03
CA LEU A 328 16.63 -5.47 3.43
C LEU A 328 18.08 -5.98 3.39
N ARG A 329 18.90 -5.54 2.42
CA ARG A 329 20.32 -5.89 2.41
C ARG A 329 21.04 -5.35 3.66
N ASP A 330 20.69 -4.14 4.10
CA ASP A 330 21.25 -3.54 5.31
C ASP A 330 20.89 -4.35 6.59
N GLU A 331 19.61 -4.72 6.78
CA GLU A 331 19.20 -5.58 7.92
C GLU A 331 19.80 -7.00 7.83
N ILE A 332 19.93 -7.58 6.62
CA ILE A 332 20.63 -8.85 6.38
C ILE A 332 22.10 -8.73 6.82
N GLU A 333 22.80 -7.65 6.47
CA GLU A 333 24.19 -7.41 6.89
C GLU A 333 24.31 -7.26 8.41
N CYS A 334 23.43 -6.47 9.04
CA CYS A 334 23.39 -6.37 10.51
C CYS A 334 23.16 -7.75 11.17
N LYS A 335 22.30 -8.60 10.59
CA LYS A 335 22.04 -9.96 11.08
C LYS A 335 23.25 -10.88 10.88
N MET A 336 23.97 -10.77 9.75
CA MET A 336 25.20 -11.53 9.51
C MET A 336 26.30 -11.15 10.51
N GLN A 337 26.52 -9.86 10.76
CA GLN A 337 27.48 -9.37 11.75
C GLN A 337 27.13 -9.87 13.17
N ALA A 338 25.86 -9.77 13.57
CA ALA A 338 25.39 -10.27 14.88
C ALA A 338 25.53 -11.80 15.06
N LEU A 339 25.68 -12.57 13.97
CA LEU A 339 25.92 -14.01 13.97
C LEU A 339 27.39 -14.39 13.69
N GLY A 340 28.28 -13.39 13.59
CA GLY A 340 29.69 -13.57 13.21
C GLY A 340 29.87 -14.27 11.86
N LEU A 341 28.95 -14.06 10.92
CA LEU A 341 28.97 -14.66 9.57
C LEU A 341 29.68 -13.78 8.52
N LYS A 342 30.19 -12.62 8.94
CA LYS A 342 30.89 -11.62 8.14
C LYS A 342 31.85 -10.85 9.04
#